data_AF-A0A8S3IDE3-F1
#
_entry.id   AF-A0A8S3IDE3-F1
#
_cell.length_a   1.000
_cell.length_b   1.000
_cell.length_c   1.000
_cell.angle_alpha   90.00
_cell.angle_beta   90.00
_cell.angle_gamma   90.00
#
_symmetry.space_group_name_H-M   'P 1'
#
loop_
_entity.id
_entity.type
_entity.pdbx_description
1 polymer ?
#
loop_
_entity_poly.entity_id
_entity_poly.type
_entity_poly.pdbx_seq_one_letter_code
_entity_poly.pdbx_strand_id
1 'polypeptide(L)'
;SRTSFDGDDTISFGPIKVKPRKKPAPTLATGRRSKYEILNADEEHKRNIRRARNRAAAERVRVSRLNIEQQLLDEISALEKQEEKLLQNVETLQHQKLHLETRLFTHEQMCSNIIAQNSIRKLENNLTHYFPSENSSISFQQYDTTIIDKLTDFDFDDAFMNLFTTEQIQQNFPESLSNIMTSDDLNDFFMNS
;
A
#
# COMPACT_ATOMS: atom_id res chain seq x y z
N SER A 1 -69.43 23.38 -43.97
CA SER A 1 -69.08 22.15 -43.24
C SER A 1 -67.74 22.35 -42.54
N ARG A 2 -67.73 22.42 -41.20
CA ARG A 2 -66.51 22.55 -40.36
C ARG A 2 -66.03 21.15 -40.01
N THR A 3 -64.82 20.79 -40.40
CA THR A 3 -64.15 19.58 -39.92
C THR A 3 -63.43 19.92 -38.60
N SER A 4 -64.00 19.47 -37.49
CA SER A 4 -63.35 19.48 -36.17
C SER A 4 -62.30 18.38 -36.16
N PHE A 5 -61.02 18.77 -36.22
CA PHE A 5 -59.88 17.86 -36.07
C PHE A 5 -59.47 17.89 -34.59
N ASP A 6 -60.17 17.11 -33.76
CA ASP A 6 -59.82 16.89 -32.36
C ASP A 6 -58.56 16.00 -32.29
N GLY A 7 -57.40 16.63 -32.48
CA GLY A 7 -56.10 15.97 -32.47
C GLY A 7 -55.52 15.91 -31.06
N ASP A 8 -55.91 14.92 -30.27
CA ASP A 8 -55.18 14.49 -29.07
C ASP A 8 -54.22 13.34 -29.43
N ASP A 9 -53.27 13.63 -30.33
CA ASP A 9 -52.22 12.69 -30.76
C ASP A 9 -51.15 12.52 -29.67
N THR A 10 -51.53 12.25 -28.43
CA THR A 10 -50.58 12.06 -27.32
C THR A 10 -50.03 10.62 -27.36
N ILE A 11 -48.71 10.47 -27.59
CA ILE A 11 -48.05 9.17 -27.61
C ILE A 11 -47.62 8.83 -26.17
N SER A 12 -48.02 7.65 -25.67
CA SER A 12 -47.61 7.16 -24.35
C SER A 12 -46.42 6.22 -24.47
N PHE A 13 -45.44 6.43 -23.60
CA PHE A 13 -44.33 5.52 -23.34
C PHE A 13 -44.40 5.14 -21.86
N GLY A 14 -45.17 4.10 -21.54
CA GLY A 14 -45.44 3.71 -20.15
C GLY A 14 -46.13 4.84 -19.35
N PRO A 15 -45.63 5.22 -18.16
CA PRO A 15 -46.24 6.29 -17.35
C PRO A 15 -46.06 7.70 -17.93
N ILE A 16 -45.23 7.85 -18.97
CA ILE A 16 -44.92 9.14 -19.58
C ILE A 16 -45.82 9.36 -20.80
N LYS A 17 -46.48 10.52 -20.84
CA LYS A 17 -47.30 10.96 -21.98
C LYS A 17 -46.60 12.13 -22.68
N VAL A 18 -46.32 11.99 -23.97
CA VAL A 18 -45.61 13.00 -24.76
C VAL A 18 -46.45 13.43 -25.95
N LYS A 19 -46.58 14.73 -26.16
CA LYS A 19 -47.19 15.29 -27.38
C LYS A 19 -46.13 15.37 -28.48
N PRO A 20 -46.25 14.62 -29.59
CA PRO A 20 -45.31 14.67 -30.69
C PRO A 20 -45.32 16.07 -31.31
N ARG A 21 -44.12 16.60 -31.56
CA ARG A 21 -43.99 17.91 -32.22
C ARG A 21 -44.39 17.77 -33.68
N LYS A 22 -45.37 18.54 -34.13
CA LYS A 22 -45.88 18.55 -35.52
C LYS A 22 -44.86 19.02 -36.56
N LYS A 23 -43.75 19.63 -36.14
CA LYS A 23 -42.64 20.03 -37.02
C LYS A 23 -41.34 19.45 -36.45
N PRO A 24 -40.48 18.82 -37.26
CA PRO A 24 -39.17 18.40 -36.79
C PRO A 24 -38.44 19.64 -36.25
N ALA A 25 -37.75 19.48 -35.12
CA ALA A 25 -36.98 20.57 -34.55
C ALA A 25 -36.05 21.13 -35.65
N PRO A 26 -36.07 22.45 -35.95
CA PRO A 26 -35.31 23.04 -37.06
C PRO A 26 -33.78 22.98 -36.87
N THR A 27 -33.30 22.18 -35.93
CA THR A 27 -31.91 22.09 -35.49
C THR A 27 -31.22 20.80 -35.91
N LEU A 28 -31.91 19.82 -36.51
CA LEU A 28 -31.34 18.48 -36.71
C LEU A 28 -30.53 18.28 -38.01
N ALA A 29 -30.48 19.24 -38.92
CA ALA A 29 -29.63 19.09 -40.13
C ALA A 29 -28.20 19.64 -39.95
N THR A 30 -27.97 20.64 -39.07
CA THR A 30 -26.61 21.12 -38.71
C THR A 30 -26.57 21.84 -37.34
N GLY A 31 -27.71 22.13 -36.69
CA GLY A 31 -27.77 22.71 -35.33
C GLY A 31 -27.15 24.10 -35.13
N ARG A 32 -26.46 24.66 -36.13
CA ARG A 32 -25.80 25.97 -36.08
C ARG A 32 -26.66 26.99 -36.82
N ARG A 33 -27.17 28.00 -36.11
CA ARG A 33 -27.65 29.23 -36.76
C ARG A 33 -26.51 29.87 -37.55
N SER A 34 -26.81 30.45 -38.71
CA SER A 34 -25.82 31.11 -39.57
C SER A 34 -25.06 32.20 -38.80
N LYS A 35 -23.76 32.33 -39.04
CA LYS A 35 -22.92 33.39 -38.44
C LYS A 35 -23.39 34.80 -38.83
N TYR A 36 -24.15 34.92 -39.92
CA TYR A 36 -24.57 36.18 -40.54
C TYR A 36 -26.03 36.56 -40.25
N GLU A 37 -26.73 35.78 -39.43
CA GLU A 37 -28.10 36.11 -39.01
C GLU A 37 -28.04 37.20 -37.94
N ILE A 38 -28.49 38.42 -38.28
CA ILE A 38 -28.56 39.55 -37.36
C ILE A 38 -29.67 39.25 -36.33
N LEU A 39 -29.28 38.98 -35.09
CA LEU A 39 -30.22 38.79 -33.99
C LEU A 39 -30.87 40.14 -33.65
N ASN A 40 -32.15 40.13 -33.29
CA ASN A 40 -32.76 41.32 -32.71
C ASN A 40 -32.02 41.71 -31.41
N ALA A 41 -31.95 43.00 -31.08
CA ALA A 41 -31.19 43.51 -29.95
C ALA A 41 -31.55 42.80 -28.61
N ASP A 42 -32.84 42.51 -28.43
CA ASP A 42 -33.35 41.77 -27.26
C ASP A 42 -32.88 40.30 -27.22
N GLU A 43 -32.76 39.66 -28.39
CA GLU A 43 -32.27 38.29 -28.50
C GLU A 43 -30.75 38.21 -28.27
N GLU A 44 -30.00 39.21 -28.73
CA GLU A 44 -28.57 39.32 -28.49
C GLU A 44 -28.24 39.51 -27.00
N HIS A 45 -29.01 40.34 -26.29
CA HIS A 45 -28.84 40.52 -24.85
C HIS A 45 -29.06 39.20 -24.08
N LYS A 46 -30.14 38.47 -24.38
CA LYS A 46 -30.41 37.14 -23.81
C LYS A 46 -29.29 36.14 -24.12
N ARG A 47 -28.75 36.16 -25.35
CA ARG A 47 -27.61 35.31 -25.74
C ARG A 47 -26.36 35.63 -24.93
N ASN A 48 -26.07 36.90 -24.69
CA ASN A 48 -24.92 37.34 -23.91
C ASN A 48 -25.02 36.88 -22.45
N ILE A 49 -26.19 37.02 -21.82
CA ILE A 49 -26.43 36.49 -20.46
C ILE A 49 -26.20 34.98 -20.41
N ARG A 50 -26.75 34.22 -21.37
CA ARG A 50 -26.56 32.76 -21.44
C ARG A 50 -25.09 32.37 -21.59
N ARG A 51 -24.34 33.08 -22.46
CA ARG A 51 -22.90 32.86 -22.65
C ARG A 51 -22.11 33.21 -21.40
N ALA A 52 -22.41 34.32 -20.73
CA ALA A 52 -21.77 34.72 -19.49
C ALA A 52 -21.97 33.66 -18.39
N ARG A 53 -23.21 33.16 -18.23
CA ARG A 53 -23.52 32.07 -17.28
C ARG A 53 -22.79 30.77 -17.64
N ASN A 54 -22.77 30.39 -18.92
CA ASN A 54 -22.09 29.19 -19.36
C ASN A 54 -20.57 29.27 -19.19
N ARG A 55 -19.96 30.44 -19.44
CA ARG A 55 -18.54 30.68 -19.15
C ARG A 55 -18.24 30.52 -17.66
N ALA A 56 -19.06 31.11 -16.80
CA ALA A 56 -18.91 30.96 -15.35
C ALA A 56 -19.10 29.50 -14.90
N ALA A 57 -20.05 28.77 -15.48
CA ALA A 57 -20.27 27.37 -15.18
C ALA A 57 -19.07 26.50 -15.63
N ALA A 58 -18.54 26.75 -16.83
CA ALA A 58 -17.37 26.04 -17.33
C ALA A 58 -16.13 26.28 -16.46
N GLU A 59 -15.88 27.52 -16.02
CA GLU A 59 -14.78 27.81 -15.11
C GLU A 59 -14.95 27.10 -13.76
N ARG A 60 -16.17 27.10 -13.19
CA ARG A 60 -16.44 26.35 -11.95
C ARG A 60 -16.21 24.86 -12.10
N VAL A 61 -16.60 24.27 -13.23
CA VAL A 61 -16.35 22.84 -13.50
C VAL A 61 -14.85 22.59 -13.60
N ARG A 62 -14.09 23.45 -14.30
CA ARG A 62 -12.63 23.34 -14.39
C ARG A 62 -11.97 23.41 -13.01
N VAL A 63 -12.37 24.38 -12.19
CA VAL A 63 -11.86 24.54 -10.82
C VAL A 63 -12.24 23.34 -9.94
N SER A 64 -13.48 22.89 -9.99
CA SER A 64 -13.93 21.73 -9.22
C SER A 64 -13.17 20.47 -9.61
N ARG A 65 -12.92 20.27 -10.91
CA ARG A 65 -12.11 19.16 -11.41
C ARG A 65 -10.68 19.23 -10.87
N LEU A 66 -10.03 20.38 -10.96
CA LEU A 66 -8.67 20.57 -10.44
C LEU A 66 -8.59 20.33 -8.93
N ASN A 67 -9.61 20.75 -8.18
CA ASN A 67 -9.65 20.49 -6.74
C ASN A 67 -9.77 18.99 -6.43
N ILE A 68 -10.62 18.25 -7.17
CA ILE A 68 -10.72 16.79 -7.02
C ILE A 68 -9.39 16.13 -7.39
N GLU A 69 -8.78 16.52 -8.51
CA GLU A 69 -7.47 16.01 -8.92
C GLU A 69 -6.41 16.26 -7.84
N GLN A 70 -6.37 17.46 -7.24
CA GLN A 70 -5.45 17.77 -6.15
C GLN A 70 -5.73 16.92 -4.90
N GLN A 71 -6.99 16.77 -4.49
CA GLN A 71 -7.36 15.94 -3.34
C GLN A 71 -6.92 14.50 -3.52
N LEU A 72 -7.10 13.94 -4.72
CA LEU A 72 -6.66 12.58 -5.03
C LEU A 72 -5.13 12.45 -4.98
N LEU A 73 -4.39 13.45 -5.48
CA LEU A 73 -2.93 13.45 -5.40
C LEU A 73 -2.43 13.53 -3.95
N ASP A 74 -3.07 14.36 -3.12
CA ASP A 74 -2.76 14.47 -1.70
C ASP A 74 -3.05 13.15 -0.96
N GLU A 75 -4.15 12.48 -1.32
CA GLU A 75 -4.51 11.16 -0.78
C GLU A 75 -3.50 10.08 -1.18
N ILE A 76 -3.10 10.03 -2.45
CA ILE A 76 -2.05 9.11 -2.94
C ILE A 76 -0.77 9.32 -2.13
N SER A 77 -0.31 10.57 -2.00
CA SER A 77 0.91 10.88 -1.25
C SER A 77 0.82 10.48 0.23
N ALA A 78 -0.35 10.66 0.85
CA ALA A 78 -0.57 10.23 2.23
C ALA A 78 -0.50 8.70 2.37
N LEU A 79 -1.09 7.97 1.41
CA LEU A 79 -1.06 6.51 1.39
C LEU A 79 0.35 5.96 1.15
N GLU A 80 1.11 6.51 0.22
CA GLU A 80 2.51 6.15 -0.03
C GLU A 80 3.37 6.33 1.23
N LYS A 81 3.19 7.45 1.94
CA LYS A 81 3.89 7.69 3.21
C LYS A 81 3.49 6.70 4.30
N GLN A 82 2.21 6.31 4.34
CA GLN A 82 1.74 5.31 5.29
C GLN A 82 2.31 3.92 4.95
N GLU A 83 2.37 3.56 3.66
CA GLU A 83 3.00 2.34 3.19
C GLU A 83 4.47 2.28 3.61
N GLU A 84 5.25 3.33 3.34
CA GLU A 84 6.65 3.42 3.74
C GLU A 84 6.82 3.20 5.25
N LYS A 85 6.00 3.88 6.06
CA LYS A 85 6.01 3.72 7.52
C LYS A 85 5.68 2.28 7.95
N LEU A 86 4.72 1.63 7.30
CA LEU A 86 4.36 0.25 7.62
C LEU A 86 5.49 -0.70 7.24
N LEU A 87 6.14 -0.50 6.09
CA LEU A 87 7.30 -1.30 5.67
C LEU A 87 8.45 -1.17 6.67
N GLN A 88 8.78 0.05 7.11
CA GLN A 88 9.79 0.29 8.15
C GLN A 88 9.45 -0.43 9.47
N ASN A 89 8.17 -0.43 9.87
CA ASN A 89 7.74 -1.14 11.07
C ASN A 89 7.88 -2.67 10.89
N VAL A 90 7.54 -3.20 9.73
CA VAL A 90 7.70 -4.63 9.42
C VAL A 90 9.16 -5.03 9.52
N GLU A 91 10.05 -4.28 8.90
CA GLU A 91 11.50 -4.52 8.95
C GLU A 91 12.00 -4.48 10.40
N THR A 92 11.61 -3.45 11.16
CA THR A 92 11.99 -3.31 12.58
C THR A 92 11.52 -4.52 13.41
N LEU A 93 10.27 -4.96 13.21
CA LEU A 93 9.71 -6.11 13.92
C LEU A 93 10.38 -7.42 13.51
N GLN A 94 10.73 -7.60 12.23
CA GLN A 94 11.48 -8.76 11.76
C GLN A 94 12.88 -8.80 12.37
N HIS A 95 13.56 -7.66 12.46
CA HIS A 95 14.86 -7.56 13.13
C HIS A 95 14.75 -7.92 14.62
N GLN A 96 13.77 -7.36 15.33
CA GLN A 96 13.53 -7.68 16.74
C GLN A 96 13.21 -9.17 16.94
N LYS A 97 12.40 -9.75 16.06
CA LYS A 97 12.09 -11.18 16.06
C LYS A 97 13.37 -12.01 15.89
N LEU A 98 14.18 -11.73 14.87
CA LEU A 98 15.41 -12.45 14.59
C LEU A 98 16.39 -12.36 15.78
N HIS A 99 16.51 -11.18 16.39
CA HIS A 99 17.32 -10.97 17.57
C HIS A 99 16.87 -11.87 18.74
N LEU A 100 15.56 -11.90 19.02
CA LEU A 100 15.00 -12.75 20.07
C LEU A 100 15.17 -14.24 19.77
N GLU A 101 14.94 -14.67 18.52
CA GLU A 101 15.16 -16.06 18.08
C GLU A 101 16.62 -16.48 18.26
N THR A 102 17.57 -15.60 17.89
CA THR A 102 19.00 -15.86 18.06
C THR A 102 19.37 -16.00 19.54
N ARG A 103 18.82 -15.14 20.40
CA ARG A 103 19.06 -15.20 21.85
C ARG A 103 18.48 -16.48 22.46
N LEU A 104 17.26 -16.87 22.07
CA LEU A 104 16.64 -18.11 22.50
C LEU A 104 17.46 -19.32 22.05
N PHE A 105 17.83 -19.38 20.77
CA PHE A 105 18.67 -20.45 20.22
C PHE A 105 19.99 -20.57 21.00
N THR A 106 20.68 -19.45 21.23
CA THR A 106 21.94 -19.44 21.98
C THR A 106 21.74 -19.97 23.40
N HIS A 107 20.69 -19.52 24.08
CA HIS A 107 20.37 -19.98 25.43
C HIS A 107 20.04 -21.49 25.47
N GLU A 108 19.23 -22.00 24.52
CA GLU A 108 18.92 -23.43 24.42
C GLU A 108 20.18 -24.29 24.26
N GLN A 109 21.12 -23.85 23.43
CA GLN A 109 22.41 -24.52 23.23
C GLN A 109 23.26 -24.49 24.51
N MET A 110 23.31 -23.36 25.21
CA MET A 110 24.03 -23.23 26.48
C MET A 110 23.44 -24.11 27.58
N CYS A 111 22.11 -24.10 27.76
CA CYS A 111 21.43 -24.94 28.74
C CYS A 111 21.63 -26.43 28.44
N SER A 112 21.53 -26.83 27.17
CA SER A 112 21.79 -28.21 26.75
C SER A 112 23.22 -28.65 27.09
N ASN A 113 24.21 -27.79 26.83
CA ASN A 113 25.61 -28.04 27.19
C ASN A 113 25.81 -28.15 28.71
N ILE A 114 25.19 -27.27 29.50
CA ILE A 114 25.26 -27.30 30.97
C ILE A 114 24.65 -28.60 31.51
N ILE A 115 23.49 -29.02 30.98
CA ILE A 115 22.82 -30.26 31.38
C ILE A 115 23.71 -31.47 31.05
N ALA A 116 24.31 -31.50 29.86
CA ALA A 116 25.24 -32.56 29.46
C ALA A 116 26.47 -32.62 30.38
N GLN A 117 27.11 -31.48 30.66
CA GLN A 117 28.25 -31.40 31.58
C GLN A 117 27.90 -31.85 33.00
N ASN A 118 26.74 -31.44 33.51
CA ASN A 118 26.26 -31.86 34.83
C ASN A 118 25.99 -33.37 34.89
N SER A 119 25.54 -33.95 33.77
CA SER A 119 25.30 -35.39 33.66
C SER A 119 26.63 -36.17 33.65
N ILE A 120 27.64 -35.67 32.93
CA ILE A 120 29.00 -36.21 32.91
C ILE A 120 29.62 -36.16 34.31
N ARG A 121 29.58 -35.00 34.99
CA ARG A 121 30.09 -34.88 36.37
C ARG A 121 29.41 -35.84 37.34
N LYS A 122 28.09 -36.08 37.20
CA LYS A 122 27.37 -37.06 38.03
C LYS A 122 27.82 -38.50 37.77
N LEU A 123 28.19 -38.84 36.54
CA LEU A 123 28.73 -40.16 36.19
C LEU A 123 30.16 -40.33 36.72
N GLU A 124 31.02 -39.32 36.57
CA GLU A 124 32.39 -39.33 37.11
C GLU A 124 32.41 -39.50 38.63
N ASN A 125 31.56 -38.75 39.34
CA ASN A 125 31.44 -38.85 40.80
C ASN A 125 30.93 -40.23 41.28
N ASN A 126 30.09 -40.91 40.49
CA ASN A 126 29.65 -42.27 40.79
C ASN A 126 30.75 -43.32 40.51
N LEU A 127 31.58 -43.13 39.46
CA LEU A 127 32.70 -44.02 39.18
C LEU A 127 33.82 -43.91 40.22
N THR A 128 34.08 -42.72 40.76
CA THR A 128 35.07 -42.53 41.83
C THR A 128 34.73 -43.27 43.12
N HIS A 129 33.47 -43.69 43.32
CA HIS A 129 33.09 -44.44 44.51
C HIS A 129 33.38 -45.96 44.41
N TYR A 130 33.70 -46.48 43.22
CA TYR A 130 33.92 -47.92 42.98
C TYR A 130 35.40 -48.36 42.91
N PHE A 131 36.35 -47.44 42.95
CA PHE A 131 37.79 -47.76 43.04
C PHE A 131 38.50 -46.85 44.06
N PRO A 132 38.79 -47.32 45.28
CA PRO A 132 39.77 -46.66 46.13
C PRO A 132 41.17 -47.07 45.62
N SER A 133 41.69 -46.34 44.63
CA SER A 133 43.11 -46.45 44.28
C SER A 133 43.88 -45.44 45.11
N GLU A 134 44.65 -45.92 46.07
CA GLU A 134 45.78 -45.17 46.59
C GLU A 134 46.73 -44.84 45.42
N ASN A 135 47.20 -43.59 45.41
CA ASN A 135 48.39 -43.10 44.70
C ASN A 135 48.40 -43.21 43.16
N SER A 136 47.85 -42.19 42.49
CA SER A 136 48.59 -41.51 41.42
C SER A 136 48.08 -40.08 41.22
N SER A 137 48.98 -39.12 41.34
CA SER A 137 48.78 -37.70 41.09
C SER A 137 48.60 -37.49 39.58
N ILE A 138 47.39 -37.68 39.06
CA ILE A 138 47.03 -37.18 37.74
C ILE A 138 46.56 -35.74 37.95
N SER A 139 47.41 -34.79 37.56
CA SER A 139 47.08 -33.37 37.44
C SER A 139 45.98 -33.21 36.40
N PHE A 140 44.74 -33.30 36.85
CA PHE A 140 43.59 -32.88 36.07
C PHE A 140 43.58 -31.35 36.10
N GLN A 141 44.08 -30.73 35.02
CA GLN A 141 44.10 -29.28 34.89
C GLN A 141 42.67 -28.77 35.05
N GLN A 142 42.46 -28.04 36.15
CA GLN A 142 41.31 -27.18 36.37
C GLN A 142 41.05 -26.41 35.09
N TYR A 143 39.97 -26.73 34.38
CA TYR A 143 39.50 -25.87 33.30
C TYR A 143 39.01 -24.58 33.98
N ASP A 144 39.67 -23.48 33.63
CA ASP A 144 39.38 -22.14 34.11
C ASP A 144 37.91 -21.78 33.84
N THR A 145 37.11 -21.74 34.90
CA THR A 145 35.71 -21.28 34.85
C THR A 145 35.61 -19.79 34.54
N THR A 146 36.74 -19.07 34.51
CA THR A 146 36.82 -17.63 34.19
C THR A 146 36.51 -17.29 32.73
N ILE A 147 36.40 -18.29 31.83
CA ILE A 147 35.96 -18.05 30.44
C ILE A 147 34.43 -17.88 30.38
N ILE A 148 33.68 -18.55 31.26
CA ILE A 148 32.21 -18.52 31.25
C ILE A 148 31.70 -17.19 31.80
N ASP A 149 32.34 -16.64 32.84
CA ASP A 149 31.98 -15.34 33.42
C ASP A 149 32.45 -14.14 32.57
N LYS A 150 33.32 -14.35 31.56
CA LYS A 150 33.78 -13.30 30.63
C LYS A 150 32.98 -13.21 29.33
N LEU A 151 32.08 -14.17 29.07
CA LEU A 151 31.20 -14.15 27.90
C LEU A 151 29.85 -13.47 28.17
N THR A 152 29.58 -13.06 29.41
CA THR A 152 28.37 -12.32 29.78
C THR A 152 28.48 -10.81 29.55
N ASP A 153 29.69 -10.30 29.33
CA ASP A 153 30.00 -8.86 29.17
C ASP A 153 30.41 -8.48 27.74
N PHE A 154 30.24 -9.37 26.76
CA PHE A 154 30.39 -8.98 25.36
C PHE A 154 29.11 -8.27 24.92
N ASP A 155 29.15 -6.93 24.91
CA ASP A 155 28.05 -6.07 24.51
C ASP A 155 27.81 -6.18 23.00
N PHE A 156 27.09 -7.24 22.62
CA PHE A 156 26.79 -7.60 21.23
C PHE A 156 25.88 -6.55 20.58
N ASP A 157 25.18 -5.75 21.40
CA ASP A 157 24.28 -4.67 20.97
C ASP A 157 25.05 -3.56 20.22
N ASP A 158 26.27 -3.23 20.65
CA ASP A 158 27.11 -2.16 20.05
C ASP A 158 27.84 -2.62 18.78
N ALA A 159 28.23 -3.89 18.70
CA ALA A 159 28.96 -4.43 17.55
C ALA A 159 28.04 -4.65 16.32
N PHE A 160 26.77 -4.98 16.55
CA PHE A 160 25.82 -5.27 15.47
C PHE A 160 25.17 -4.00 14.90
N MET A 161 24.85 -3.01 15.74
CA MET A 161 24.31 -1.72 15.29
C MET A 161 25.32 -0.91 14.44
N ASN A 162 26.61 -1.09 14.69
CA ASN A 162 27.68 -0.44 13.90
C ASN A 162 28.02 -1.15 12.58
N LEU A 163 27.58 -2.40 12.38
CA LEU A 163 27.86 -3.12 11.12
C LEU A 163 26.80 -2.85 10.03
N PHE A 164 25.60 -2.40 10.41
CA PHE A 164 24.47 -2.17 9.50
C PHE A 164 24.01 -0.71 9.43
N THR A 165 24.85 0.23 9.85
CA THR A 165 24.57 1.66 9.73
C THR A 165 24.49 2.07 8.25
N THR A 166 23.25 2.16 7.75
CA THR A 166 22.72 3.11 6.74
C THR A 166 23.57 3.53 5.52
N GLU A 167 24.45 2.68 4.97
CA GLU A 167 25.06 2.95 3.65
C GLU A 167 25.06 1.79 2.64
N GLN A 168 24.48 0.62 2.94
CA GLN A 168 24.62 -0.56 2.05
C GLN A 168 23.31 -1.27 1.63
N ILE A 169 22.11 -0.83 2.03
CA ILE A 169 20.85 -1.46 1.61
C ILE A 169 20.33 -0.82 0.30
N GLN A 170 21.21 -0.67 -0.69
CA GLN A 170 20.83 -0.27 -2.06
C GLN A 170 21.28 -1.27 -3.14
N GLN A 171 21.84 -2.43 -2.78
CA GLN A 171 22.44 -3.34 -3.77
C GLN A 171 21.88 -4.77 -3.85
N ASN A 172 20.80 -5.11 -3.14
CA ASN A 172 20.16 -6.43 -3.34
C ASN A 172 18.64 -6.31 -3.47
N PHE A 173 18.19 -5.72 -4.58
CA PHE A 173 16.86 -5.97 -5.12
C PHE A 173 16.88 -7.34 -5.83
N PRO A 174 16.03 -8.32 -5.45
CA PRO A 174 15.69 -9.38 -6.39
C PRO A 174 14.80 -8.80 -7.49
N GLU A 175 15.27 -8.86 -8.74
CA GLU A 175 14.58 -8.48 -10.00
C GLU A 175 13.30 -9.30 -10.31
N SER A 176 12.54 -9.78 -9.31
CA SER A 176 11.53 -10.83 -9.56
C SER A 176 10.07 -10.44 -9.31
N LEU A 177 9.69 -9.16 -9.35
CA LEU A 177 8.26 -8.77 -9.28
C LEU A 177 7.81 -7.76 -10.35
N SER A 178 8.59 -7.53 -11.40
CA SER A 178 8.20 -6.68 -12.53
C SER A 178 7.31 -7.37 -13.58
N ASN A 179 6.60 -8.45 -13.24
CA ASN A 179 5.84 -9.25 -14.21
C ASN A 179 4.41 -9.58 -13.78
N ILE A 180 3.76 -8.69 -13.03
CA ILE A 180 2.32 -8.78 -12.78
C ILE A 180 1.67 -7.50 -13.30
N MET A 181 0.95 -7.68 -14.42
CA MET A 181 0.13 -6.74 -15.19
C MET A 181 0.88 -5.86 -16.20
N THR A 182 0.88 -6.32 -17.45
CA THR A 182 1.14 -5.49 -18.62
C THR A 182 0.01 -4.49 -18.82
N SER A 183 0.34 -3.30 -19.33
CA SER A 183 -0.55 -2.15 -19.57
C SER A 183 -1.82 -2.44 -20.39
N ASP A 184 -1.91 -3.62 -21.03
CA ASP A 184 -3.05 -4.03 -21.81
C ASP A 184 -4.21 -4.58 -20.94
N ASP A 185 -3.95 -5.09 -19.73
CA ASP A 185 -4.99 -5.63 -18.83
C ASP A 185 -5.84 -4.53 -18.15
N LEU A 186 -5.36 -3.30 -18.11
CA LEU A 186 -6.11 -2.17 -17.53
C LEU A 186 -7.18 -1.60 -18.48
N ASN A 187 -7.06 -1.84 -19.80
CA ASN A 187 -8.04 -1.35 -20.77
C ASN A 187 -9.34 -2.17 -20.75
N ASP A 188 -9.28 -3.46 -20.39
CA ASP A 188 -10.46 -4.33 -20.31
C ASP A 188 -11.32 -4.08 -19.06
N PHE A 189 -10.75 -3.47 -18.00
CA PHE A 189 -11.52 -3.07 -16.82
C PHE A 189 -12.34 -1.79 -17.05
N PHE A 190 -11.84 -0.85 -17.86
CA PHE A 190 -12.52 0.42 -18.14
C PHE A 190 -13.58 0.36 -19.24
N MET A 191 -13.67 -0.73 -20.02
CA MET A 191 -14.63 -0.86 -21.13
C MET A 191 -15.94 -1.57 -20.78
N ASN A 192 -16.10 -2.09 -19.56
CA ASN A 192 -17.31 -2.83 -19.12
C ASN A 192 -18.06 -2.21 -17.92
N SER A 193 -17.94 -0.89 -17.70
CA SER A 193 -18.76 -0.15 -16.71
C SER A 193 -19.60 0.94 -17.34
#